data_AF-A0A2Z6QUS2-F1
#
_entry.id   AF-A0A2Z6QUS2-F1
#
_cell.length_a   1.000
_cell.length_b   1.000
_cell.length_c   1.000
_cell.angle_alpha   90.00
_cell.angle_beta   90.00
_cell.angle_gamma   90.00
#
_symmetry.space_group_name_H-M   'P 1'
#
loop_
_entity.id
_entity.type
_entity.pdbx_description
1 polymer ?
#
loop_
_entity_poly.entity_id
_entity_poly.type
_entity_poly.pdbx_seq_one_letter_code
_entity_poly.pdbx_strand_id
1 'polypeptide(L)'
;MAHAINLISKDICSTSFANRILTKCNTVVTYFKKSHKGGAALKEAAKACEISGGGLKKWVDTRWHTMYDCVDSILRHKLKSEIPEILSTAVLSVLQSHAFFDDVRALTCTLRPVKQSIAALESQSCTLADCFFGLAKLGAAIKKLPDNDYQVFHRQCISIFNHRYAEFADPIYLLSFFLHPSYTEADELFMKMGKTKTECRGLMRQMRQYRKQEEPFDVEIDDNEALYDW
;
A
#
# COMPACT_ATOMS: atom_id res chain seq x y z
N MET A 1 -2.37 7.67 13.47
CA MET A 1 -2.00 7.38 12.07
C MET A 1 -1.47 5.97 11.81
N ALA A 2 -0.45 5.47 12.51
CA ALA A 2 -0.01 4.08 12.32
C ALA A 2 -1.10 3.04 12.53
N HIS A 3 -1.94 3.26 13.54
CA HIS A 3 -3.14 2.47 13.76
C HIS A 3 -4.09 2.48 12.53
N ALA A 4 -4.29 3.64 11.90
CA ALA A 4 -5.16 3.79 10.72
C ALA A 4 -4.64 2.97 9.52
N ILE A 5 -3.35 3.09 9.21
CA ILE A 5 -2.74 2.32 8.12
C ILE A 5 -2.82 0.82 8.42
N ASN A 6 -2.63 0.42 9.68
CA ASN A 6 -2.78 -0.97 10.10
C ASN A 6 -4.21 -1.50 9.90
N LEU A 7 -5.24 -0.71 10.22
CA LEU A 7 -6.63 -1.08 9.96
C LEU A 7 -6.93 -1.18 8.46
N ILE A 8 -6.49 -0.21 7.66
CA ILE A 8 -6.63 -0.26 6.19
C ILE A 8 -5.99 -1.54 5.64
N SER A 9 -4.79 -1.86 6.10
CA SER A 9 -4.06 -3.07 5.71
C SER A 9 -4.86 -4.33 6.04
N LYS A 10 -5.35 -4.43 7.29
CA LYS A 10 -6.14 -5.56 7.75
C LYS A 10 -7.38 -5.75 6.90
N ASP A 11 -8.10 -4.68 6.60
CA ASP A 11 -9.34 -4.73 5.84
C ASP A 11 -9.08 -5.12 4.37
N ILE A 12 -8.02 -4.58 3.75
CA ILE A 12 -7.59 -4.97 2.39
C ILE A 12 -7.28 -6.47 2.36
N CYS A 13 -6.53 -6.99 3.34
CA CYS A 13 -6.22 -8.42 3.46
C CYS A 13 -7.43 -9.30 3.71
N SER A 14 -8.49 -8.75 4.29
CA SER A 14 -9.73 -9.46 4.58
C SER A 14 -10.65 -9.55 3.37
N THR A 15 -10.39 -8.80 2.29
CA THR A 15 -11.12 -8.95 1.03
C THR A 15 -10.97 -10.37 0.48
N SER A 16 -12.03 -10.89 -0.14
CA SER A 16 -12.02 -12.25 -0.71
C SER A 16 -10.89 -12.46 -1.72
N PHE A 17 -10.59 -11.42 -2.52
CA PHE A 17 -9.49 -11.41 -3.47
C PHE A 17 -8.13 -11.58 -2.78
N ALA A 18 -7.78 -10.67 -1.85
CA ALA A 18 -6.48 -10.68 -1.20
C ALA A 18 -6.29 -11.94 -0.33
N ASN A 19 -7.31 -12.30 0.45
CA ASN A 19 -7.25 -13.45 1.36
C ASN A 19 -7.00 -14.77 0.61
N ARG A 20 -7.67 -14.95 -0.54
CA ARG A 20 -7.48 -16.13 -1.41
C ARG A 20 -6.04 -16.24 -1.91
N ILE A 21 -5.45 -15.13 -2.34
CA ILE A 21 -4.07 -15.10 -2.85
C ILE A 21 -3.08 -15.39 -1.72
N LEU A 22 -3.24 -14.72 -0.58
CA LEU A 22 -2.37 -14.90 0.59
C LEU A 22 -2.43 -16.33 1.13
N THR A 23 -3.61 -16.95 1.13
CA THR A 23 -3.79 -18.36 1.51
C THR A 23 -3.05 -19.28 0.56
N LYS A 24 -3.15 -19.08 -0.77
CA LYS A 24 -2.38 -19.84 -1.76
C LYS A 24 -0.87 -19.65 -1.58
N CYS A 25 -0.42 -18.41 -1.36
CA CYS A 25 0.99 -18.11 -1.06
C CYS A 25 1.46 -18.87 0.19
N ASN A 26 0.67 -18.86 1.27
CA ASN A 26 0.98 -19.59 2.50
C ASN A 26 1.04 -21.11 2.30
N THR A 27 0.22 -21.69 1.43
CA THR A 27 0.32 -23.11 1.03
C THR A 27 1.66 -23.41 0.38
N VAL A 28 2.08 -22.59 -0.58
CA VAL A 28 3.38 -22.71 -1.26
C VAL A 28 4.53 -22.58 -0.25
N VAL A 29 4.53 -21.52 0.55
CA VAL A 29 5.56 -21.27 1.57
C VAL A 29 5.64 -22.44 2.56
N THR A 30 4.50 -22.95 3.01
CA THR A 30 4.44 -24.05 3.98
C THR A 30 5.02 -25.33 3.40
N TYR A 31 4.74 -25.63 2.13
CA TYR A 31 5.33 -26.78 1.45
C TYR A 31 6.86 -26.68 1.42
N PHE A 32 7.42 -25.58 0.93
CA PHE A 32 8.87 -25.42 0.81
C PHE A 32 9.60 -25.39 2.15
N LYS A 33 8.95 -24.93 3.23
CA LYS A 33 9.52 -24.97 4.58
C LYS A 33 9.49 -26.36 5.21
N LYS A 34 8.52 -27.20 4.85
CA LYS A 34 8.38 -28.57 5.42
C LYS A 34 9.09 -29.63 4.58
N SER A 35 9.17 -29.46 3.28
CA SER A 35 9.82 -30.39 2.36
C SER A 35 11.33 -30.20 2.41
N HIS A 36 12.07 -31.17 2.94
CA HIS A 36 13.54 -31.10 2.96
C HIS A 36 14.11 -30.98 1.53
N LYS A 37 13.63 -31.81 0.60
CA LYS A 37 14.04 -31.77 -0.81
C LYS A 37 13.62 -30.46 -1.49
N GLY A 38 12.37 -30.04 -1.31
CA GLY A 38 11.86 -28.81 -1.91
C GLY A 38 12.59 -27.56 -1.39
N GLY A 39 12.83 -27.49 -0.08
CA GLY A 39 13.56 -26.39 0.55
C GLY A 39 15.02 -26.32 0.10
N ALA A 40 15.69 -27.47 -0.07
CA ALA A 40 17.04 -27.53 -0.62
C ALA A 40 17.07 -27.03 -2.08
N ALA A 41 16.17 -27.54 -2.93
CA ALA A 41 16.08 -27.12 -4.33
C ALA A 41 15.80 -25.61 -4.45
N LEU A 42 14.90 -25.07 -3.62
CA LEU A 42 14.63 -23.64 -3.57
C LEU A 42 15.87 -22.81 -3.19
N LYS A 43 16.67 -23.29 -2.24
CA LYS A 43 17.88 -22.60 -1.80
C LYS A 43 18.96 -22.60 -2.89
N GLU A 44 19.11 -23.70 -3.61
CA GLU A 44 20.05 -23.78 -4.74
C GLU A 44 19.59 -22.91 -5.93
N ALA A 45 18.31 -22.96 -6.28
CA ALA A 45 17.71 -22.06 -7.28
C ALA A 45 17.91 -20.58 -6.91
N ALA A 46 17.63 -20.22 -5.65
CA ALA A 46 17.81 -18.84 -5.19
C ALA A 46 19.26 -18.36 -5.28
N LYS A 47 20.25 -19.23 -5.03
CA LYS A 47 21.67 -18.90 -5.20
C LYS A 47 22.03 -18.75 -6.68
N ALA A 48 21.56 -19.66 -7.54
CA ALA A 48 21.84 -19.64 -8.97
C ALA A 48 21.30 -18.37 -9.64
N CYS A 49 20.16 -17.86 -9.18
CA CYS A 49 19.56 -16.62 -9.67
C CYS A 49 19.98 -15.36 -8.90
N GLU A 50 20.95 -15.44 -7.99
CA GLU A 50 21.44 -14.32 -7.17
C GLU A 50 20.30 -13.58 -6.42
N ILE A 51 19.28 -14.30 -6.00
CA ILE A 51 18.11 -13.71 -5.35
C ILE A 51 18.51 -13.25 -3.93
N SER A 52 18.38 -11.95 -3.69
CA SER A 52 18.65 -11.32 -2.40
C SER A 52 17.38 -11.08 -1.57
N GLY A 53 17.56 -10.91 -0.26
CA GLY A 53 16.48 -10.56 0.68
C GLY A 53 15.78 -11.74 1.37
N GLY A 54 16.50 -12.85 1.53
CA GLY A 54 16.11 -14.02 2.32
C GLY A 54 15.11 -14.96 1.62
N GLY A 55 14.82 -16.10 2.24
CA GLY A 55 13.90 -17.10 1.68
C GLY A 55 12.42 -16.72 1.79
N LEU A 56 11.56 -17.62 1.31
CA LEU A 56 10.10 -17.48 1.34
C LEU A 56 9.53 -17.10 2.72
N LYS A 57 8.66 -16.10 2.73
CA LYS A 57 8.07 -15.51 3.93
C LYS A 57 6.62 -15.94 4.06
N LYS A 58 6.21 -16.28 5.29
CA LYS A 58 4.83 -16.70 5.57
C LYS A 58 4.04 -15.48 6.03
N TRP A 59 2.84 -15.30 5.50
CA TRP A 59 1.90 -14.32 6.02
C TRP A 59 1.28 -14.83 7.32
N VAL A 60 1.25 -13.97 8.32
CA VAL A 60 0.58 -14.17 9.60
C VAL A 60 -0.41 -13.03 9.76
N ASP A 61 -1.69 -13.37 9.93
CA ASP A 61 -2.78 -12.39 9.98
C ASP A 61 -2.60 -11.34 11.11
N THR A 62 -2.06 -11.77 12.25
CA THR A 62 -1.74 -10.88 13.37
C THR A 62 -0.52 -9.97 13.15
N ARG A 63 0.24 -10.17 12.07
CA ARG A 63 1.45 -9.40 11.74
C ARG A 63 1.35 -8.83 10.34
N TRP A 64 0.71 -7.67 10.23
CA TRP A 64 0.40 -7.00 8.97
C TRP A 64 1.62 -6.79 8.05
N HIS A 65 2.84 -6.53 8.56
CA HIS A 65 4.00 -6.35 7.65
C HIS A 65 4.34 -7.61 6.85
N THR A 66 3.92 -8.79 7.34
CA THR A 66 4.25 -10.08 6.72
C THR A 66 3.45 -10.38 5.46
N MET A 67 2.33 -9.68 5.21
CA MET A 67 1.52 -9.89 4.02
C MET A 67 2.25 -9.49 2.75
N TYR A 68 2.86 -8.29 2.75
CA TYR A 68 3.72 -7.83 1.67
C TYR A 68 4.92 -8.76 1.49
N ASP A 69 5.61 -9.10 2.59
CA ASP A 69 6.77 -9.99 2.55
C ASP A 69 6.43 -11.35 1.92
N CYS A 70 5.23 -11.87 2.21
CA CYS A 70 4.75 -13.13 1.65
C CYS A 70 4.64 -13.05 0.12
N VAL A 71 3.83 -12.13 -0.40
CA VAL A 71 3.58 -12.00 -1.85
C VAL A 71 4.84 -11.61 -2.62
N ASP A 72 5.64 -10.70 -2.06
CA ASP A 72 6.90 -10.23 -2.65
C ASP A 72 7.95 -11.36 -2.68
N SER A 73 8.03 -12.19 -1.64
CA SER A 73 8.94 -13.35 -1.64
C SER A 73 8.57 -14.39 -2.68
N ILE A 74 7.27 -14.62 -2.94
CA ILE A 74 6.79 -15.53 -3.98
C ILE A 74 7.20 -15.03 -5.38
N LEU A 75 7.03 -13.73 -5.66
CA LEU A 75 7.41 -13.14 -6.94
C LEU A 75 8.92 -13.19 -7.17
N ARG A 76 9.72 -12.87 -6.15
CA ARG A 76 11.19 -12.88 -6.24
C ARG A 76 11.75 -14.26 -6.57
N HIS A 77 11.17 -15.33 -6.01
CA HIS A 77 11.68 -16.69 -6.20
C HIS A 77 11.21 -17.37 -7.49
N LYS A 78 10.42 -16.69 -8.35
CA LYS A 78 9.97 -17.16 -9.68
C LYS A 78 9.76 -18.68 -9.78
N LEU A 79 9.02 -19.24 -8.82
CA LEU A 79 8.99 -20.68 -8.49
C LEU A 79 8.52 -21.63 -9.62
N LYS A 80 8.04 -21.09 -10.73
CA LYS A 80 7.42 -21.83 -11.84
C LYS A 80 8.44 -22.52 -12.77
N SER A 81 9.65 -21.99 -12.92
CA SER A 81 10.61 -22.46 -13.94
C SER A 81 11.63 -23.49 -13.44
N GLU A 82 11.94 -23.54 -12.15
CA GLU A 82 13.17 -24.19 -11.67
C GLU A 82 12.98 -25.37 -10.71
N ILE A 83 11.76 -25.63 -10.20
CA ILE A 83 11.52 -26.69 -9.22
C ILE A 83 10.35 -27.66 -9.56
N PRO A 84 9.99 -27.99 -10.83
CA PRO A 84 8.75 -28.75 -11.09
C PRO A 84 8.74 -30.16 -10.48
N GLU A 85 9.85 -30.89 -10.53
CA GLU A 85 9.89 -32.34 -10.27
C GLU A 85 9.64 -32.75 -8.81
N ILE A 86 9.77 -31.82 -7.86
CA ILE A 86 9.75 -32.13 -6.42
C ILE A 86 8.39 -31.75 -5.78
N LEU A 87 7.57 -30.96 -6.47
CA LEU A 87 6.38 -30.32 -5.92
C LEU A 87 5.20 -31.29 -5.74
N SER A 88 4.37 -31.04 -4.71
CA SER A 88 3.09 -31.75 -4.57
C SER A 88 2.07 -31.25 -5.60
N THR A 89 1.08 -32.09 -5.96
CA THR A 89 0.03 -31.74 -6.93
C THR A 89 -0.68 -30.43 -6.62
N ALA A 90 -0.95 -30.16 -5.33
CA ALA A 90 -1.59 -28.92 -4.89
C ALA A 90 -0.70 -27.67 -5.05
N VAL A 91 0.61 -27.81 -4.89
CA VAL A 91 1.55 -26.70 -5.09
C VAL A 91 1.83 -26.51 -6.58
N LEU A 92 1.93 -27.59 -7.33
CA LEU A 92 2.04 -27.56 -8.80
C LEU A 92 0.88 -26.82 -9.44
N SER A 93 -0.36 -27.11 -9.06
CA SER A 93 -1.53 -26.45 -9.64
C SER A 93 -1.55 -24.93 -9.38
N VAL A 94 -1.11 -24.50 -8.19
CA VAL A 94 -0.95 -23.07 -7.87
C VAL A 94 0.15 -22.44 -8.70
N LEU A 95 1.33 -23.06 -8.77
CA LEU A 95 2.50 -22.52 -9.47
C LEU A 95 2.41 -22.63 -11.00
N GLN A 96 1.58 -23.49 -11.55
CA GLN A 96 1.36 -23.54 -13.00
C GLN A 96 0.39 -22.46 -13.49
N SER A 97 -0.47 -21.93 -12.62
CA SER A 97 -1.43 -20.89 -12.97
C SER A 97 -0.73 -19.56 -13.28
N HIS A 98 -0.84 -19.08 -14.53
CA HIS A 98 -0.40 -17.72 -14.87
C HIS A 98 -1.21 -16.66 -14.12
N ALA A 99 -2.53 -16.84 -14.06
CA ALA A 99 -3.44 -15.96 -13.32
C ALA A 99 -3.05 -15.81 -11.85
N PHE A 100 -2.53 -16.86 -11.20
CA PHE A 100 -2.03 -16.75 -9.82
C PHE A 100 -0.88 -15.73 -9.71
N PHE A 101 0.09 -15.73 -10.62
CA PHE A 101 1.20 -14.77 -10.56
C PHE A 101 0.79 -13.35 -10.92
N ASP A 102 -0.17 -13.18 -11.83
CA ASP A 102 -0.72 -11.87 -12.15
C ASP A 102 -1.51 -11.31 -10.95
N ASP A 103 -2.30 -12.15 -10.28
CA ASP A 103 -2.99 -11.82 -9.03
C ASP A 103 -2.00 -11.44 -7.90
N VAL A 104 -0.92 -12.21 -7.73
CA VAL A 104 0.14 -11.90 -6.75
C VAL A 104 0.82 -10.58 -7.09
N ARG A 105 1.06 -10.28 -8.37
CA ARG A 105 1.65 -9.01 -8.81
C ARG A 105 0.71 -7.84 -8.52
N ALA A 106 -0.57 -7.97 -8.86
CA ALA A 106 -1.58 -6.95 -8.56
C ALA A 106 -1.65 -6.65 -7.05
N LEU A 107 -1.74 -7.70 -6.22
CA LEU A 107 -1.77 -7.56 -4.77
C LEU A 107 -0.45 -6.95 -4.22
N THR A 108 0.70 -7.34 -4.75
CA THR A 108 1.99 -6.77 -4.34
C THR A 108 2.06 -5.27 -4.63
N CYS A 109 1.54 -4.81 -5.77
CA CYS A 109 1.44 -3.40 -6.11
C CYS A 109 0.54 -2.63 -5.12
N THR A 110 -0.58 -3.21 -4.70
CA THR A 110 -1.47 -2.61 -3.68
C THR A 110 -0.81 -2.55 -2.30
N LEU A 111 -0.04 -3.57 -1.93
CA LEU A 111 0.54 -3.70 -0.59
C LEU A 111 1.89 -3.00 -0.42
N ARG A 112 2.59 -2.66 -1.50
CA ARG A 112 3.88 -1.95 -1.43
C ARG A 112 3.78 -0.57 -0.75
N PRO A 113 2.83 0.31 -1.11
CA PRO A 113 2.63 1.58 -0.42
C PRO A 113 2.34 1.38 1.06
N VAL A 114 1.52 0.37 1.41
CA VAL A 114 1.25 0.00 2.80
C VAL A 114 2.54 -0.31 3.56
N LYS A 115 3.37 -1.21 3.03
CA LYS A 115 4.67 -1.59 3.61
C LYS A 115 5.57 -0.37 3.83
N GLN A 116 5.66 0.50 2.82
CA GLN A 116 6.49 1.71 2.87
C GLN A 116 6.00 2.71 3.90
N SER A 117 4.69 2.95 3.95
CA SER A 117 4.10 3.88 4.91
C SER A 117 4.30 3.39 6.34
N ILE A 118 4.18 2.09 6.60
CA ILE A 118 4.37 1.60 7.96
C ILE A 118 5.85 1.59 8.36
N ALA A 119 6.76 1.25 7.45
CA ALA A 119 8.19 1.37 7.71
C ALA A 119 8.61 2.82 8.04
N ALA A 120 8.02 3.81 7.36
CA ALA A 120 8.25 5.22 7.67
C ALA A 120 7.72 5.59 9.07
N LEU A 121 6.54 5.07 9.44
CA LEU A 121 5.91 5.29 10.73
C LEU A 121 6.63 4.63 11.91
N GLU A 122 7.33 3.53 11.68
CA GLU A 122 8.15 2.85 12.67
C GLU A 122 9.50 3.55 12.89
N SER A 123 9.85 4.56 12.06
CA SER A 123 11.06 5.36 12.27
C SER A 123 10.95 6.20 13.54
N GLN A 124 12.03 6.23 14.32
CA GLN A 124 12.14 7.09 15.50
C GLN A 124 12.05 8.59 15.17
N SER A 125 12.26 8.95 13.89
CA SER A 125 12.19 10.32 13.39
C SER A 125 10.86 10.68 12.73
N CYS A 126 9.83 9.81 12.80
CA CYS A 126 8.58 10.03 12.10
C CYS A 126 7.80 11.21 12.68
N THR A 127 7.47 12.18 11.82
CA THR A 127 6.60 13.31 12.17
C THR A 127 5.14 13.03 11.80
N LEU A 128 4.23 13.85 12.32
CA LEU A 128 2.81 13.78 11.96
C LEU A 128 2.57 14.00 10.45
N ALA A 129 3.37 14.86 9.83
CA ALA A 129 3.34 15.12 8.40
C ALA A 129 3.75 13.88 7.59
N ASP A 130 4.83 13.18 8.01
CA ASP A 130 5.27 11.92 7.37
C ASP A 130 4.16 10.87 7.41
N CYS A 131 3.42 10.82 8.52
CA CYS A 131 2.28 9.92 8.67
C CYS A 131 1.20 10.17 7.62
N PHE A 132 0.84 11.44 7.41
CA PHE A 132 -0.16 11.82 6.42
C PHE A 132 0.36 11.61 4.99
N PHE A 133 1.65 11.90 4.75
CA PHE A 133 2.30 11.62 3.47
C PHE A 133 2.23 10.11 3.12
N GLY A 134 2.40 9.24 4.12
CA GLY A 134 2.20 7.80 3.98
C GLY A 134 0.77 7.39 3.62
N LEU A 135 -0.24 8.00 4.23
CA LEU A 135 -1.65 7.77 3.85
C LEU A 135 -1.95 8.27 2.44
N ALA A 136 -1.45 9.45 2.10
CA ALA A 136 -1.68 10.05 0.80
C ALA A 136 -1.01 9.22 -0.31
N LYS A 137 0.20 8.68 -0.06
CA LYS A 137 0.89 7.75 -0.98
C LYS A 137 0.09 6.46 -1.16
N LEU A 138 -0.51 5.95 -0.09
CA LEU A 138 -1.38 4.78 -0.14
C LEU A 138 -2.62 5.05 -0.99
N GLY A 139 -3.34 6.15 -0.76
CA GLY A 139 -4.50 6.55 -1.55
C GLY A 139 -4.17 6.70 -3.03
N ALA A 140 -3.06 7.39 -3.35
CA ALA A 140 -2.60 7.56 -4.73
C ALA A 140 -2.25 6.23 -5.41
N ALA A 141 -1.71 5.26 -4.66
CA ALA A 141 -1.38 3.95 -5.21
C ALA A 141 -2.61 3.05 -5.39
N ILE A 142 -3.58 3.11 -4.48
CA ILE A 142 -4.88 2.44 -4.65
C ILE A 142 -5.54 2.95 -5.93
N LYS A 143 -5.60 4.28 -6.14
CA LYS A 143 -6.19 4.88 -7.33
C LYS A 143 -5.49 4.50 -8.65
N LYS A 144 -4.21 4.14 -8.59
CA LYS A 144 -3.43 3.68 -9.76
C LYS A 144 -3.63 2.20 -10.06
N LEU A 145 -4.40 1.46 -9.27
CA LEU A 145 -4.70 0.08 -9.59
C LEU A 145 -5.46 0.00 -10.92
N PRO A 146 -5.15 -0.98 -11.77
CA PRO A 146 -5.78 -1.09 -13.07
C PRO A 146 -7.28 -1.42 -12.91
N ASP A 147 -8.12 -0.71 -13.67
CA ASP A 147 -9.58 -0.90 -13.75
C ASP A 147 -10.00 -2.07 -14.66
N ASN A 148 -9.12 -3.06 -14.83
CA ASN A 148 -9.34 -4.24 -15.66
C ASN A 148 -10.01 -5.38 -14.86
N ASP A 149 -9.52 -6.61 -14.97
CA ASP A 149 -9.98 -7.79 -14.21
C ASP A 149 -10.01 -7.57 -12.68
N TYR A 150 -9.32 -6.55 -12.17
CA TYR A 150 -9.27 -6.19 -10.76
C TYR A 150 -10.26 -5.11 -10.32
N GLN A 151 -11.20 -4.68 -11.17
CA GLN A 151 -12.12 -3.56 -10.88
C GLN A 151 -12.92 -3.73 -9.58
N VAL A 152 -13.39 -4.95 -9.27
CA VAL A 152 -14.12 -5.22 -8.02
C VAL A 152 -13.22 -5.01 -6.80
N PHE A 153 -12.01 -5.56 -6.85
CA PHE A 153 -11.03 -5.39 -5.77
C PHE A 153 -10.58 -3.93 -5.64
N HIS A 154 -10.40 -3.24 -6.75
CA HIS A 154 -10.06 -1.81 -6.77
C HIS A 154 -11.14 -0.98 -6.07
N ARG A 155 -12.42 -1.16 -6.41
CA ARG A 155 -13.54 -0.50 -5.73
C ARG A 155 -13.59 -0.80 -4.24
N GLN A 156 -13.32 -2.05 -3.85
CA GLN A 156 -13.23 -2.43 -2.43
C GLN A 156 -12.09 -1.70 -1.72
N CYS A 157 -10.91 -1.61 -2.34
CA CYS A 157 -9.77 -0.88 -1.78
C CYS A 157 -10.07 0.62 -1.60
N ILE A 158 -10.72 1.26 -2.59
CA ILE A 158 -11.16 2.65 -2.48
C ILE A 158 -12.16 2.82 -1.34
N SER A 159 -13.16 1.93 -1.25
CA SER A 159 -14.17 1.98 -0.20
C SER A 159 -13.56 1.84 1.20
N ILE A 160 -12.67 0.85 1.38
CA ILE A 160 -11.93 0.63 2.63
C ILE A 160 -11.09 1.86 2.98
N PHE A 161 -10.32 2.39 2.01
CA PHE A 161 -9.48 3.55 2.23
C PHE A 161 -10.31 4.76 2.64
N ASN A 162 -11.40 5.07 1.92
CA ASN A 162 -12.25 6.22 2.22
C ASN A 162 -12.95 6.09 3.58
N HIS A 163 -13.47 4.89 3.88
CA HIS A 163 -14.12 4.62 5.17
C HIS A 163 -13.14 4.84 6.33
N ARG A 164 -11.94 4.25 6.25
CA ARG A 164 -10.91 4.43 7.28
C ARG A 164 -10.37 5.84 7.30
N TYR A 165 -10.18 6.48 6.15
CA TYR A 165 -9.73 7.86 6.09
C TYR A 165 -10.69 8.78 6.86
N ALA A 166 -12.00 8.61 6.69
CA ALA A 166 -13.00 9.39 7.41
C ALA A 166 -12.93 9.23 8.94
N GLU A 167 -12.57 8.06 9.46
CA GLU A 167 -12.37 7.82 10.90
C GLU A 167 -11.19 8.63 11.49
N PHE A 168 -10.22 9.01 10.65
CA PHE A 168 -8.99 9.71 11.07
C PHE A 168 -8.80 11.07 10.40
N ALA A 169 -9.80 11.58 9.67
CA ALA A 169 -9.75 12.84 8.94
C ALA A 169 -9.91 14.05 9.89
N ASP A 170 -8.94 14.21 10.80
CA ASP A 170 -8.84 15.37 11.67
C ASP A 170 -8.12 16.53 10.94
N PRO A 171 -8.66 17.76 10.99
CA PRO A 171 -8.02 18.95 10.42
C PRO A 171 -6.55 19.15 10.85
N ILE A 172 -6.16 18.72 12.05
CA ILE A 172 -4.78 18.82 12.55
C ILE A 172 -3.81 17.99 11.70
N TYR A 173 -4.23 16.81 11.21
CA TYR A 173 -3.37 16.01 10.35
C TYR A 173 -3.19 16.67 8.98
N LEU A 174 -4.26 17.25 8.45
CA LEU A 174 -4.21 18.00 7.19
C LEU A 174 -3.30 19.22 7.34
N LEU A 175 -3.45 19.99 8.42
CA LEU A 175 -2.59 21.13 8.73
C LEU A 175 -1.11 20.72 8.82
N SER A 176 -0.80 19.63 9.52
CA SER A 176 0.57 19.15 9.68
C SER A 176 1.23 18.80 8.34
N PHE A 177 0.45 18.27 7.39
CA PHE A 177 0.92 17.95 6.04
C PHE A 177 1.29 19.20 5.25
N PHE A 178 0.49 20.27 5.34
CA PHE A 178 0.79 21.54 4.67
C PHE A 178 1.93 22.33 5.30
N LEU A 179 2.25 22.06 6.57
CA LEU A 179 3.40 22.65 7.25
C LEU A 179 4.72 21.91 6.97
N HIS A 180 4.69 20.81 6.20
CA HIS A 180 5.87 20.00 5.93
C HIS A 180 6.86 20.71 4.96
N PRO A 181 8.18 20.69 5.20
CA PRO A 181 9.16 21.32 4.32
C PRO A 181 9.10 20.84 2.85
N SER A 182 8.71 19.58 2.63
CA SER A 182 8.51 19.01 1.28
C SER A 182 7.12 19.27 0.68
N TYR A 183 6.46 20.37 1.03
CA TYR A 183 5.08 20.66 0.63
C TYR A 183 4.86 20.73 -0.90
N THR A 184 5.89 20.97 -1.71
CA THR A 184 5.76 20.93 -3.18
C THR A 184 5.40 19.53 -3.68
N GLU A 185 5.88 18.49 -2.99
CA GLU A 185 5.46 17.10 -3.27
C GLU A 185 4.04 16.83 -2.76
N ALA A 186 3.64 17.51 -1.68
CA ALA A 186 2.31 17.41 -1.10
C ALA A 186 1.22 17.89 -2.06
N ASP A 187 1.45 19.00 -2.79
CA ASP A 187 0.52 19.53 -3.81
C ASP A 187 0.20 18.49 -4.90
N GLU A 188 1.22 17.88 -5.49
CA GLU A 188 1.02 16.84 -6.52
C GLU A 188 0.26 15.63 -5.98
N LEU A 189 0.55 15.25 -4.73
CA LEU A 189 -0.03 14.09 -4.09
C LEU A 189 -1.50 14.35 -3.73
N PHE A 190 -1.83 15.56 -3.32
CA PHE A 190 -3.19 16.01 -3.05
C PHE A 190 -4.09 15.92 -4.30
N MET A 191 -3.57 16.35 -5.45
CA MET A 191 -4.25 16.16 -6.75
C MET A 191 -4.44 14.68 -7.08
N LYS A 192 -3.43 13.84 -6.81
CA LYS A 192 -3.51 12.39 -7.04
C LYS A 192 -4.58 11.74 -6.17
N MET A 193 -4.86 12.25 -4.96
CA MET A 193 -5.95 11.78 -4.11
C MET A 193 -7.36 12.18 -4.59
N GLY A 194 -7.48 13.02 -5.63
CA GLY A 194 -8.78 13.45 -6.17
C GLY A 194 -9.34 14.73 -5.54
N LYS A 195 -8.50 15.51 -4.85
CA LYS A 195 -8.81 16.85 -4.37
C LYS A 195 -8.57 17.90 -5.44
N THR A 196 -9.31 19.00 -5.42
CA THR A 196 -9.24 20.05 -6.45
C THR A 196 -8.10 21.03 -6.17
N LYS A 197 -7.61 21.68 -7.25
CA LYS A 197 -6.68 22.83 -7.13
C LYS A 197 -7.28 23.99 -6.34
N THR A 198 -8.60 24.10 -6.31
CA THR A 198 -9.31 25.16 -5.58
C THR A 198 -9.29 24.86 -4.08
N GLU A 199 -9.64 23.63 -3.68
CA GLU A 199 -9.53 23.16 -2.29
C GLU A 199 -8.13 23.36 -1.72
N CYS A 200 -7.09 22.99 -2.51
CA CYS A 200 -5.70 23.15 -2.09
C CYS A 200 -5.31 24.64 -1.93
N ARG A 201 -5.65 25.48 -2.91
CA ARG A 201 -5.31 26.92 -2.89
C ARG A 201 -6.07 27.67 -1.80
N GLY A 202 -7.34 27.35 -1.57
CA GLY A 202 -8.17 27.93 -0.51
C GLY A 202 -7.55 27.71 0.87
N LEU A 203 -7.16 26.47 1.17
CA LEU A 203 -6.51 26.14 2.44
C LEU A 203 -5.14 26.84 2.58
N MET A 204 -4.35 26.89 1.50
CA MET A 204 -3.05 27.57 1.51
C MET A 204 -3.17 29.09 1.73
N ARG A 205 -4.21 29.73 1.17
CA ARG A 205 -4.53 31.13 1.41
C ARG A 205 -4.79 31.37 2.89
N GLN A 206 -5.65 30.56 3.50
CA GLN A 206 -5.98 30.68 4.93
C GLN A 206 -4.76 30.46 5.82
N MET A 207 -3.88 29.50 5.51
CA MET A 207 -2.63 29.28 6.26
C MET A 207 -1.66 30.46 6.16
N ARG A 208 -1.56 31.11 4.99
CA ARG A 208 -0.73 32.32 4.81
C ARG A 208 -1.30 33.50 5.60
N GLN A 209 -2.61 33.69 5.55
CA GLN A 209 -3.31 34.73 6.31
C GLN A 209 -3.13 34.53 7.82
N TYR A 210 -3.29 33.30 8.31
CA TYR A 210 -3.02 32.94 9.71
C TYR A 210 -1.59 33.29 10.14
N ARG A 211 -0.59 32.95 9.32
CA ARG A 211 0.82 33.28 9.61
C ARG A 211 1.07 34.79 9.69
N LYS A 212 0.30 35.58 8.94
CA LYS A 212 0.40 37.05 8.89
C LYS A 212 -0.55 37.76 9.87
N GLN A 213 -1.36 37.01 10.64
CA GLN A 213 -2.41 37.55 11.51
C GLN A 213 -3.45 38.40 10.74
N GLU A 214 -3.73 38.05 9.49
CA GLU A 214 -4.69 38.75 8.62
C GLU A 214 -6.07 38.05 8.68
N GLU A 215 -7.11 38.72 9.19
CA GLU A 215 -8.50 38.21 9.13
C GLU A 215 -9.10 38.28 7.70
N PRO A 216 -10.10 37.44 7.35
CA PRO A 216 -10.75 36.43 8.18
C PRO A 216 -10.11 35.02 8.08
N PHE A 217 -10.15 34.27 9.19
CA PHE A 217 -9.80 32.85 9.27
C PHE A 217 -11.06 31.98 9.14
N ASP A 218 -10.91 30.68 8.89
CA ASP A 218 -12.02 29.70 8.86
C ASP A 218 -13.13 29.97 7.82
N VAL A 219 -12.76 30.47 6.64
CA VAL A 219 -13.72 30.71 5.53
C VAL A 219 -14.09 29.39 4.86
N GLU A 220 -15.36 29.20 4.50
CA GLU A 220 -15.77 28.06 3.67
C GLU A 220 -15.05 28.11 2.32
N ILE A 221 -14.42 27.00 1.93
CA ILE A 221 -13.71 26.91 0.66
C ILE A 221 -14.75 26.70 -0.44
N ASP A 222 -15.18 27.79 -1.08
CA ASP A 222 -16.13 27.78 -2.21
C ASP A 222 -15.44 27.36 -3.51
N ASP A 223 -16.07 26.42 -4.24
CA ASP A 223 -15.63 25.98 -5.56
C ASP A 223 -15.85 27.06 -6.66
N ASN A 224 -16.59 28.12 -6.37
CA ASN A 224 -16.93 29.19 -7.31
C ASN A 224 -16.04 30.44 -7.25
N GLU A 225 -15.06 30.54 -6.35
CA GLU A 225 -14.10 31.65 -6.40
C GLU A 225 -13.09 31.41 -7.52
N ALA A 226 -13.49 31.85 -8.72
CA ALA A 226 -12.60 32.07 -9.85
C ALA A 226 -11.36 32.83 -9.39
N LEU A 227 -10.20 32.23 -9.66
CA LEU A 227 -8.96 32.88 -10.08
C LEU A 227 -8.91 34.39 -9.80
N TYR A 228 -8.49 34.76 -8.59
CA TYR A 228 -7.73 35.99 -8.44
C TYR A 228 -6.26 35.59 -8.45
N ASP A 229 -5.56 36.00 -9.50
CA ASP A 229 -4.10 35.93 -9.61
C ASP A 229 -3.46 36.69 -8.44
N TRP A 230 -2.66 35.98 -7.64
CA TRP A 230 -1.53 36.50 -6.87
C TRP A 230 -0.61 35.36 -6.42
#